data_AF-A0A1S5RT37-F1
#
_entry.id   AF-A0A1S5RT37-F1
#
_cell.length_a   1.000
_cell.length_b   1.000
_cell.length_c   1.000
_cell.angle_alpha   90.00
_cell.angle_beta   90.00
_cell.angle_gamma   90.00
#
_symmetry.space_group_name_H-M   'P 1'
#
loop_
_entity.id
_entity.type
_entity.pdbx_description
1 polymer ?
#
loop_
_entity_poly.entity_id
_entity_poly.type
_entity_poly.pdbx_seq_one_letter_code
_entity_poly.pdbx_strand_id
1 'polypeptide(L)'
;MPPLLTRLYAARGVTLPEELDKGLARLVPYHQLKGIEAAVELLARALEERRRILIVGDFDADGATASAVGVLALRRLGAAWVDYLVPNRFEYGYGLTPEIVAVALQREPEVLLTVDNGISSLDGVAVAKAAGLQVVITDHHLPGAELPAADAIVNPNQPACAFPSKCIAGVGVIFYVMLALRSRLRESGWFARQGIAEPNLAELLDLVALGSVADVVPLDANNRILVHQGLMRIRFHIQVRCLGDGL
;
A
#
# COMPACT_ATOMS: atom_id res chain seq x y z
N MET A 1 23.51 -24.85 12.88
CA MET A 1 22.31 -24.54 13.68
C MET A 1 21.90 -25.79 14.45
N PRO A 2 21.47 -25.71 15.73
CA PRO A 2 21.04 -26.88 16.50
C PRO A 2 19.94 -27.71 15.80
N PRO A 3 19.91 -29.06 15.95
CA PRO A 3 18.93 -29.91 15.28
C PRO A 3 17.47 -29.57 15.59
N LEU A 4 17.17 -29.17 16.83
CA LEU A 4 15.83 -28.75 17.24
C LEU A 4 15.39 -27.48 16.49
N LEU A 5 16.25 -26.47 16.41
CA LEU A 5 15.95 -25.23 15.69
C LEU A 5 15.74 -25.50 14.20
N THR A 6 16.54 -26.38 13.60
CA THR A 6 16.38 -26.79 12.20
C THR A 6 14.99 -27.40 11.94
N ARG A 7 14.55 -28.31 12.83
CA ARG A 7 13.20 -28.91 12.74
C ARG A 7 12.09 -27.88 12.92
N LEU A 8 12.24 -26.93 13.85
CA LEU A 8 11.27 -25.87 14.11
C LEU A 8 11.16 -24.86 12.95
N TYR A 9 12.28 -24.57 12.26
CA TYR A 9 12.29 -23.72 11.08
C TYR A 9 11.66 -24.43 9.88
N ALA A 10 12.03 -25.69 9.64
CA ALA A 10 11.42 -26.49 8.58
C ALA A 10 9.90 -26.62 8.76
N ALA A 11 9.42 -26.82 10.00
CA ALA A 11 7.99 -26.86 10.31
C ALA A 11 7.25 -25.53 10.06
N ARG A 12 7.98 -24.42 9.91
CA ARG A 12 7.44 -23.09 9.54
C ARG A 12 7.72 -22.72 8.08
N GLY A 13 8.08 -23.71 7.26
CA GLY A 13 8.35 -23.52 5.83
C GLY A 13 9.71 -22.92 5.50
N VAL A 14 10.61 -22.77 6.49
CA VAL A 14 11.98 -22.29 6.26
C VAL A 14 12.88 -23.48 5.93
N THR A 15 13.32 -23.54 4.68
CA THR A 15 14.11 -24.63 4.10
C THR A 15 15.54 -24.22 3.80
N LEU A 16 15.82 -22.92 3.63
CA LEU A 16 17.13 -22.39 3.29
C LEU A 16 17.60 -21.31 4.29
N PRO A 17 18.91 -21.19 4.56
CA PRO A 17 19.44 -20.16 5.46
C PRO A 17 19.11 -18.73 5.02
N GLU A 18 19.04 -18.45 3.72
CA GLU A 18 18.76 -17.11 3.20
C GLU A 18 17.34 -16.63 3.51
N GLU A 19 16.42 -17.53 3.86
CA GLU A 19 15.05 -17.19 4.30
C GLU A 19 15.00 -16.64 5.74
N LEU A 20 16.12 -16.69 6.46
CA LEU A 20 16.30 -16.04 7.75
C LEU A 20 16.80 -14.60 7.63
N ASP A 21 17.26 -14.19 6.44
CA ASP A 21 17.68 -12.82 6.17
C ASP A 21 16.44 -11.91 6.12
N LYS A 22 16.43 -10.89 6.98
CA LYS A 22 15.34 -9.92 7.13
C LYS A 22 15.69 -8.56 6.53
N GLY A 23 16.72 -8.50 5.68
CA GLY A 23 17.14 -7.29 4.97
C GLY A 23 16.15 -6.90 3.88
N LEU A 24 15.98 -5.58 3.66
CA LEU A 24 15.07 -5.05 2.63
C LEU A 24 15.43 -5.51 1.20
N ALA A 25 16.70 -5.86 0.95
CA ALA A 25 17.15 -6.40 -0.33
C ALA A 25 16.53 -7.77 -0.67
N ARG A 26 15.93 -8.46 0.32
CA ARG A 26 15.25 -9.75 0.16
C ARG A 26 13.75 -9.62 -0.11
N LEU A 27 13.20 -8.40 -0.12
CA LEU A 27 11.81 -8.18 -0.49
C LEU A 27 11.55 -8.70 -1.90
N VAL A 28 10.37 -9.28 -2.10
CA VAL A 28 9.93 -9.71 -3.44
C VAL A 28 9.93 -8.49 -4.36
N PRO A 29 10.43 -8.59 -5.61
CA PRO A 29 10.37 -7.50 -6.58
C PRO A 29 8.93 -7.07 -6.86
N TYR A 30 8.67 -5.76 -6.81
CA TYR A 30 7.32 -5.21 -7.03
C TYR A 30 6.76 -5.52 -8.42
N HIS A 31 7.61 -5.72 -9.45
CA HIS A 31 7.22 -6.07 -10.82
C HIS A 31 6.36 -7.35 -10.91
N GLN A 32 6.40 -8.20 -9.88
CA GLN A 32 5.58 -9.42 -9.85
C GLN A 32 4.13 -9.16 -9.39
N LEU A 33 3.83 -7.96 -8.86
CA LEU A 33 2.45 -7.52 -8.58
C LEU A 33 1.77 -7.16 -9.89
N LYS A 34 0.78 -7.96 -10.29
CA LYS A 34 -0.05 -7.67 -11.46
C LYS A 34 -0.75 -6.31 -11.28
N GLY A 35 -0.75 -5.52 -12.36
CA GLY A 35 -1.37 -4.19 -12.43
C GLY A 35 -0.53 -3.04 -11.87
N ILE A 36 0.64 -3.32 -11.27
CA ILE A 36 1.45 -2.27 -10.65
C ILE A 36 1.98 -1.25 -11.67
N GLU A 37 2.34 -1.70 -12.87
CA GLU A 37 2.83 -0.81 -13.94
C GLU A 37 1.76 0.19 -14.37
N ALA A 38 0.51 -0.27 -14.58
CA ALA A 38 -0.61 0.58 -14.93
C ALA A 38 -0.94 1.59 -13.81
N ALA A 39 -0.92 1.13 -12.54
CA ALA A 39 -1.13 2.01 -11.39
C ALA A 39 -0.05 3.08 -11.28
N VAL A 40 1.22 2.70 -11.44
CA VAL A 40 2.37 3.62 -11.37
C VAL A 40 2.34 4.64 -12.50
N GLU A 41 2.03 4.24 -13.73
CA GLU A 41 1.96 5.19 -14.85
C GLU A 41 0.81 6.18 -14.66
N LEU A 42 -0.35 5.72 -14.19
CA LEU A 42 -1.49 6.59 -13.89
C LEU A 42 -1.16 7.59 -12.78
N LEU A 43 -0.57 7.13 -11.68
CA LEU A 43 -0.20 7.99 -10.56
C LEU A 43 0.94 8.95 -10.92
N ALA A 44 1.94 8.52 -11.69
CA ALA A 44 3.00 9.40 -12.18
C ALA A 44 2.43 10.52 -13.05
N ARG A 45 1.53 10.18 -13.98
CA ARG A 45 0.82 11.16 -14.80
C ARG A 45 -0.04 12.10 -13.95
N ALA A 46 -0.72 11.59 -12.93
CA ALA A 46 -1.50 12.41 -12.01
C ALA A 46 -0.62 13.43 -11.26
N LEU A 47 0.59 13.04 -10.86
CA LEU A 47 1.57 13.95 -10.27
C LEU A 47 2.03 15.02 -11.28
N GLU A 48 2.37 14.63 -12.50
CA GLU A 48 2.82 15.54 -13.56
C GLU A 48 1.75 16.57 -13.94
N GLU A 49 0.49 16.12 -14.04
CA GLU A 49 -0.66 16.97 -14.36
C GLU A 49 -1.25 17.67 -13.12
N ARG A 50 -0.64 17.49 -11.94
CA ARG A 50 -1.05 18.09 -10.66
C ARG A 50 -2.51 17.76 -10.29
N ARG A 51 -2.97 16.57 -10.68
CA ARG A 51 -4.33 16.09 -10.44
C ARG A 51 -4.62 15.89 -8.96
N ARG A 52 -5.89 16.04 -8.60
CA ARG A 52 -6.38 15.78 -7.24
C ARG A 52 -6.54 14.27 -6.99
N ILE A 53 -5.68 13.71 -6.14
CA ILE A 53 -5.76 12.31 -5.73
C ILE A 53 -6.47 12.20 -4.39
N LEU A 54 -7.61 11.51 -4.34
CA LEU A 54 -8.32 11.19 -3.10
C LEU A 54 -8.14 9.71 -2.78
N ILE A 55 -7.60 9.43 -1.61
CA ILE A 55 -7.46 8.07 -1.09
C ILE A 55 -8.75 7.65 -0.39
N VAL A 56 -9.28 6.47 -0.73
CA VAL A 56 -10.43 5.88 -0.03
C VAL A 56 -9.97 4.63 0.71
N GLY A 57 -9.84 4.75 2.03
CA GLY A 57 -9.34 3.67 2.88
C GLY A 57 -10.44 2.89 3.59
N ASP A 58 -10.08 1.74 4.15
CA ASP A 58 -10.92 1.07 5.14
C ASP A 58 -10.77 1.67 6.55
N PHE A 59 -11.73 1.39 7.42
CA PHE A 59 -11.82 1.99 8.78
C PHE A 59 -10.95 1.26 9.81
N ASP A 60 -10.48 0.05 9.52
CA ASP A 60 -9.69 -0.73 10.46
C ASP A 60 -8.23 -0.26 10.54
N ALA A 61 -7.40 -0.98 11.30
CA ALA A 61 -6.01 -0.57 11.48
C ALA A 61 -5.16 -0.72 10.21
N ASP A 62 -5.46 -1.70 9.35
CA ASP A 62 -4.76 -1.86 8.08
C ASP A 62 -5.17 -0.73 7.13
N GLY A 63 -6.46 -0.54 6.92
CA GLY A 63 -7.00 0.54 6.09
C GLY A 63 -6.55 1.94 6.54
N ALA A 64 -6.54 2.21 7.84
CA ALA A 64 -6.07 3.49 8.38
C ALA A 64 -4.56 3.70 8.15
N THR A 65 -3.73 2.67 8.36
CA THR A 65 -2.28 2.77 8.14
C THR A 65 -1.93 2.80 6.65
N ALA A 66 -2.65 2.05 5.81
CA ALA A 66 -2.58 2.10 4.36
C ALA A 66 -2.89 3.50 3.83
N SER A 67 -3.94 4.13 4.35
CA SER A 67 -4.31 5.52 4.04
C SER A 67 -3.19 6.49 4.43
N ALA A 68 -2.67 6.36 5.65
CA ALA A 68 -1.58 7.20 6.12
C ALA A 68 -0.31 7.04 5.25
N VAL A 69 0.08 5.80 4.92
CA VAL A 69 1.23 5.51 4.05
C VAL A 69 1.02 6.13 2.67
N GLY A 70 -0.14 5.94 2.06
CA GLY A 70 -0.46 6.52 0.76
C GLY A 70 -0.38 8.05 0.75
N VAL A 71 -1.03 8.72 1.72
CA VAL A 71 -1.02 10.18 1.85
C VAL A 71 0.41 10.71 2.07
N LEU A 72 1.14 10.15 3.04
CA LEU A 72 2.48 10.59 3.39
C LEU A 72 3.46 10.37 2.24
N ALA A 73 3.39 9.21 1.57
CA ALA A 73 4.25 8.91 0.44
C ALA A 73 3.96 9.84 -0.74
N LEU A 74 2.70 9.99 -1.17
CA LEU A 74 2.36 10.85 -2.32
C LEU A 74 2.77 12.31 -2.07
N ARG A 75 2.57 12.83 -0.86
CA ARG A 75 3.05 14.18 -0.48
C ARG A 75 4.57 14.29 -0.59
N ARG A 76 5.32 13.31 -0.04
CA ARG A 76 6.79 13.25 -0.15
C ARG A 76 7.27 13.10 -1.60
N LEU A 77 6.46 12.49 -2.46
CA LEU A 77 6.74 12.32 -3.88
C LEU A 77 6.37 13.57 -4.71
N GLY A 78 5.83 14.63 -4.09
CA GLY A 78 5.56 15.91 -4.75
C GLY A 78 4.16 16.05 -5.32
N ALA A 79 3.19 15.24 -4.88
CA ALA A 79 1.80 15.43 -5.27
C ALA A 79 1.28 16.82 -4.86
N ALA A 80 0.67 17.53 -5.81
CA ALA A 80 0.16 18.89 -5.58
C ALA A 80 -1.06 18.91 -4.65
N TRP A 81 -1.92 17.88 -4.73
CA TRP A 81 -3.07 17.72 -3.87
C TRP A 81 -3.32 16.24 -3.57
N VAL A 82 -3.37 15.93 -2.27
CA VAL A 82 -3.72 14.59 -1.77
C VAL A 82 -4.52 14.74 -0.48
N ASP A 83 -5.68 14.10 -0.47
CA ASP A 83 -6.56 13.99 0.68
C ASP A 83 -7.01 12.54 0.85
N TYR A 84 -7.74 12.24 1.93
CA TYR A 84 -8.26 10.92 2.21
C TYR A 84 -9.72 10.98 2.67
N LEU A 85 -10.42 9.86 2.47
CA LEU A 85 -11.76 9.61 2.95
C LEU A 85 -11.76 8.21 3.58
N VAL A 86 -12.09 8.13 4.87
CA VAL A 86 -12.36 6.87 5.56
C VAL A 86 -13.86 6.85 5.86
N PRO A 87 -14.64 5.97 5.22
CA PRO A 87 -16.08 5.97 5.33
C PRO A 87 -16.55 5.35 6.65
N ASN A 88 -17.70 5.81 7.14
CA ASN A 88 -18.37 5.15 8.26
C ASN A 88 -19.02 3.84 7.76
N ARG A 89 -18.43 2.69 8.10
CA ARG A 89 -18.93 1.38 7.67
C ARG A 89 -20.38 1.10 8.08
N PHE A 90 -20.85 1.71 9.17
CA PHE A 90 -22.21 1.50 9.67
C PHE A 90 -23.25 2.27 8.84
N GLU A 91 -22.82 3.33 8.16
CA GLU A 91 -23.68 4.15 7.30
C GLU A 91 -23.64 3.70 5.83
N TYR A 92 -22.45 3.34 5.33
CA TYR A 92 -22.25 3.16 3.88
C TYR A 92 -21.85 1.74 3.46
N GLY A 93 -21.76 0.80 4.41
CA GLY A 93 -21.26 -0.54 4.14
C GLY A 93 -19.74 -0.61 4.00
N TYR A 94 -19.25 -1.71 3.44
CA TYR A 94 -17.82 -2.01 3.30
C TYR A 94 -17.33 -1.77 1.85
N GLY A 95 -16.10 -1.25 1.73
CA GLY A 95 -15.44 -0.96 0.46
C GLY A 95 -15.98 0.29 -0.25
N LEU A 96 -15.63 0.47 -1.52
CA LEU A 96 -16.10 1.60 -2.32
C LEU A 96 -17.54 1.37 -2.79
N THR A 97 -18.50 2.05 -2.17
CA THR A 97 -19.93 2.02 -2.55
C THR A 97 -20.33 3.26 -3.35
N PRO A 98 -21.44 3.23 -4.11
CA PRO A 98 -21.98 4.41 -4.80
C PRO A 98 -22.14 5.64 -3.88
N GLU A 99 -22.57 5.42 -2.64
CA GLU A 99 -22.76 6.47 -1.64
C GLU A 99 -21.42 7.09 -1.23
N ILE A 100 -20.38 6.27 -1.03
CA ILE A 100 -19.03 6.74 -0.74
C ILE A 100 -18.47 7.53 -1.93
N VAL A 101 -18.75 7.12 -3.17
CA VAL A 101 -18.36 7.89 -4.35
C VAL A 101 -19.07 9.24 -4.37
N ALA A 102 -20.36 9.30 -4.03
CA ALA A 102 -21.08 10.58 -3.94
C ALA A 102 -20.47 11.53 -2.89
N VAL A 103 -20.01 11.00 -1.74
CA VAL A 103 -19.27 11.77 -0.74
C VAL A 103 -17.89 12.20 -1.26
N ALA A 104 -17.17 11.28 -1.91
CA ALA A 104 -15.85 11.55 -2.49
C ALA A 104 -15.89 12.67 -3.53
N LEU A 105 -16.93 12.71 -4.37
CA LEU A 105 -17.11 13.74 -5.40
C LEU A 105 -17.20 15.17 -4.82
N GLN A 106 -17.60 15.32 -3.57
CA GLN A 106 -17.60 16.64 -2.88
C GLN A 106 -16.20 17.20 -2.66
N ARG A 107 -15.15 16.36 -2.75
CA ARG A 107 -13.75 16.77 -2.70
C ARG A 107 -13.15 17.07 -4.08
N GLU A 108 -13.95 16.92 -5.13
CA GLU A 108 -13.56 17.13 -6.53
C GLU A 108 -12.28 16.36 -6.90
N PRO A 109 -12.19 15.04 -6.63
CA PRO A 109 -11.03 14.26 -7.06
C PRO A 109 -11.04 14.10 -8.58
N GLU A 110 -9.87 13.88 -9.15
CA GLU A 110 -9.70 13.40 -10.52
C GLU A 110 -9.23 11.94 -10.56
N VAL A 111 -8.55 11.51 -9.48
CA VAL A 111 -8.11 10.14 -9.25
C VAL A 111 -8.63 9.67 -7.90
N LEU A 112 -9.36 8.56 -7.90
CA LEU A 112 -9.67 7.77 -6.71
C LEU A 112 -8.66 6.64 -6.58
N LEU A 113 -8.00 6.58 -5.43
CA LEU A 113 -7.06 5.52 -5.06
C LEU A 113 -7.63 4.77 -3.86
N THR A 114 -8.16 3.57 -4.05
CA THR A 114 -8.60 2.76 -2.91
C THR A 114 -7.39 2.10 -2.25
N VAL A 115 -7.41 2.02 -0.94
CA VAL A 115 -6.40 1.31 -0.14
C VAL A 115 -7.09 0.36 0.81
N ASP A 116 -6.63 -0.89 0.82
CA ASP A 116 -7.18 -1.96 1.65
C ASP A 116 -8.66 -2.29 1.39
N ASN A 117 -9.14 -1.92 0.21
CA ASN A 117 -10.47 -2.26 -0.25
C ASN A 117 -10.57 -2.07 -1.77
N GLY A 118 -11.72 -2.48 -2.34
CA GLY A 118 -12.13 -2.12 -3.69
C GLY A 118 -12.12 -3.27 -4.68
N ILE A 119 -11.43 -4.39 -4.42
CA ILE A 119 -11.34 -5.52 -5.38
C ILE A 119 -12.70 -6.12 -5.75
N SER A 120 -13.70 -5.94 -4.88
CA SER A 120 -15.07 -6.43 -5.05
C SER A 120 -16.09 -5.28 -5.22
N SER A 121 -15.65 -4.04 -5.40
CA SER A 121 -16.50 -2.84 -5.44
C SER A 121 -16.99 -2.51 -6.86
N LEU A 122 -17.73 -3.43 -7.50
CA LEU A 122 -18.19 -3.25 -8.89
C LEU A 122 -19.01 -1.98 -9.09
N ASP A 123 -20.05 -1.78 -8.27
CA ASP A 123 -20.99 -0.67 -8.43
C ASP A 123 -20.35 0.68 -8.09
N GLY A 124 -19.58 0.75 -7.01
CA GLY A 124 -18.85 1.97 -6.65
C GLY A 124 -17.86 2.37 -7.73
N VAL A 125 -17.11 1.41 -8.29
CA VAL A 125 -16.19 1.71 -9.40
C VAL A 125 -16.97 2.16 -10.63
N ALA A 126 -18.07 1.50 -10.99
CA ALA A 126 -18.91 1.92 -12.13
C ALA A 126 -19.41 3.36 -11.99
N VAL A 127 -19.87 3.74 -10.79
CA VAL A 127 -20.32 5.12 -10.50
C VAL A 127 -19.15 6.12 -10.58
N ALA A 128 -17.99 5.78 -10.03
CA ALA A 128 -16.79 6.63 -10.13
C ALA A 128 -16.36 6.84 -11.59
N LYS A 129 -16.36 5.77 -12.39
CA LYS A 129 -16.05 5.84 -13.83
C LYS A 129 -17.07 6.67 -14.59
N ALA A 130 -18.36 6.52 -14.30
CA ALA A 130 -19.42 7.32 -14.91
C ALA A 130 -19.30 8.82 -14.57
N ALA A 131 -18.76 9.15 -13.41
CA ALA A 131 -18.43 10.51 -13.00
C ALA A 131 -17.13 11.06 -13.62
N GLY A 132 -16.47 10.29 -14.49
CA GLY A 132 -15.24 10.71 -15.19
C GLY A 132 -13.96 10.51 -14.39
N LEU A 133 -14.01 9.84 -13.24
CA LEU A 133 -12.83 9.61 -12.41
C LEU A 133 -11.93 8.51 -13.00
N GLN A 134 -10.64 8.66 -12.75
CA GLN A 134 -9.71 7.55 -12.81
C GLN A 134 -9.73 6.79 -11.49
N VAL A 135 -9.73 5.47 -11.54
CA VAL A 135 -9.83 4.60 -10.38
C VAL A 135 -8.65 3.63 -10.35
N VAL A 136 -7.87 3.71 -9.27
CA VAL A 136 -6.79 2.77 -8.96
C VAL A 136 -7.17 2.02 -7.69
N ILE A 137 -7.12 0.70 -7.75
CA ILE A 137 -7.42 -0.17 -6.61
C ILE A 137 -6.11 -0.73 -6.06
N THR A 138 -5.88 -0.56 -4.76
CA THR A 138 -4.84 -1.28 -4.02
C THR A 138 -5.49 -2.02 -2.88
N ASP A 139 -5.39 -3.35 -2.90
CA ASP A 139 -6.17 -4.21 -2.03
C ASP A 139 -5.44 -5.55 -1.86
N HIS A 140 -5.84 -6.33 -0.86
CA HIS A 140 -5.34 -7.68 -0.61
C HIS A 140 -6.46 -8.70 -0.38
N HIS A 141 -7.73 -8.26 -0.31
CA HIS A 141 -8.86 -9.15 -0.15
C HIS A 141 -9.02 -10.13 -1.32
N LEU A 142 -9.76 -11.22 -1.09
CA LEU A 142 -10.10 -12.16 -2.15
C LEU A 142 -11.04 -11.49 -3.17
N PRO A 143 -10.78 -11.68 -4.48
CA PRO A 143 -11.64 -11.13 -5.51
C PRO A 143 -12.99 -11.85 -5.55
N GLY A 144 -14.02 -11.13 -6.00
CA GLY A 144 -15.30 -11.73 -6.42
C GLY A 144 -15.20 -12.53 -7.72
N ALA A 145 -16.34 -12.99 -8.22
CA ALA A 145 -16.43 -13.69 -9.51
C ALA A 145 -16.04 -12.80 -10.69
N GLU A 146 -16.30 -11.51 -10.57
CA GLU A 146 -15.97 -10.47 -11.54
C GLU A 146 -15.09 -9.41 -10.86
N LEU A 147 -14.20 -8.80 -11.64
CA LEU A 147 -13.38 -7.68 -11.17
C LEU A 147 -14.02 -6.35 -11.61
N PRO A 148 -13.91 -5.29 -10.80
CA PRO A 148 -14.38 -3.97 -11.18
C PRO A 148 -13.61 -3.42 -12.38
N ALA A 149 -14.28 -2.59 -13.18
CA ALA A 149 -13.68 -1.93 -14.36
C ALA A 149 -12.82 -0.70 -13.97
N ALA A 150 -11.88 -0.89 -13.05
CA ALA A 150 -10.91 0.14 -12.64
C ALA A 150 -9.79 0.29 -13.68
N ASP A 151 -9.14 1.46 -13.72
CA ASP A 151 -8.04 1.74 -14.65
C ASP A 151 -6.77 0.95 -14.26
N ALA A 152 -6.60 0.65 -12.97
CA ALA A 152 -5.56 -0.26 -12.49
C ALA A 152 -6.01 -0.99 -11.22
N ILE A 153 -5.62 -2.26 -11.09
CA ILE A 153 -5.87 -3.08 -9.91
C ILE A 153 -4.56 -3.73 -9.47
N VAL A 154 -4.10 -3.37 -8.27
CA VAL A 154 -2.95 -3.97 -7.61
C VAL A 154 -3.46 -4.75 -6.41
N ASN A 155 -3.63 -6.06 -6.60
CA ASN A 155 -3.98 -6.99 -5.54
C ASN A 155 -3.23 -8.31 -5.75
N PRO A 156 -2.52 -8.86 -4.73
CA PRO A 156 -1.79 -10.12 -4.83
C PRO A 156 -2.71 -11.34 -5.08
N ASN A 157 -3.96 -11.28 -4.64
CA ASN A 157 -4.96 -12.34 -4.72
C ASN A 157 -5.87 -12.24 -5.95
N GLN A 158 -5.71 -11.22 -6.80
CA GLN A 158 -6.43 -11.16 -8.08
C GLN A 158 -6.00 -12.31 -9.02
N PRO A 159 -6.88 -12.76 -9.94
CA PRO A 159 -6.58 -13.85 -10.86
C PRO A 159 -5.30 -13.60 -11.69
N ALA A 160 -4.48 -14.64 -11.81
CA ALA A 160 -3.21 -14.66 -12.53
C ALA A 160 -2.13 -13.69 -12.01
N CYS A 161 -2.25 -13.15 -10.80
CA CYS A 161 -1.14 -12.43 -10.17
C CYS A 161 -0.04 -13.41 -9.74
N ALA A 162 1.20 -13.18 -10.19
CA ALA A 162 2.33 -14.06 -9.90
C ALA A 162 3.03 -13.72 -8.56
N PHE A 163 2.67 -12.61 -7.91
CA PHE A 163 3.32 -12.17 -6.67
C PHE A 163 3.27 -13.26 -5.59
N PRO A 164 4.41 -13.76 -5.10
CA PRO A 164 4.48 -14.89 -4.17
C PRO A 164 3.84 -14.63 -2.80
N SER A 165 3.92 -13.41 -2.29
CA SER A 165 3.36 -13.07 -0.97
C SER A 165 1.87 -12.78 -1.10
N LYS A 166 1.07 -13.85 -1.09
CA LYS A 166 -0.40 -13.78 -1.12
C LYS A 166 -1.02 -13.25 0.17
N CYS A 167 -0.22 -13.25 1.24
CA CYS A 167 -0.64 -12.84 2.57
C CYS A 167 -0.32 -11.37 2.85
N ILE A 168 0.24 -10.61 1.91
CA ILE A 168 0.55 -9.20 2.17
C ILE A 168 -0.71 -8.42 2.54
N ALA A 169 -0.63 -7.62 3.59
CA ALA A 169 -1.71 -6.75 4.07
C ALA A 169 -1.94 -5.57 3.10
N GLY A 170 -3.09 -4.91 3.16
CA GLY A 170 -3.44 -3.75 2.37
C GLY A 170 -2.39 -2.64 2.46
N VAL A 171 -1.90 -2.32 3.67
CA VAL A 171 -0.81 -1.35 3.89
C VAL A 171 0.47 -1.75 3.16
N GLY A 172 0.76 -3.04 3.07
CA GLY A 172 1.91 -3.58 2.34
C GLY A 172 1.75 -3.39 0.83
N VAL A 173 0.54 -3.62 0.29
CA VAL A 173 0.25 -3.44 -1.14
C VAL A 173 0.44 -1.98 -1.54
N ILE A 174 -0.16 -1.03 -0.83
CA ILE A 174 0.01 0.40 -1.14
C ILE A 174 1.47 0.84 -0.98
N PHE A 175 2.19 0.32 0.03
CA PHE A 175 3.62 0.59 0.19
C PHE A 175 4.44 0.15 -1.03
N TYR A 176 4.14 -1.03 -1.58
CA TYR A 176 4.76 -1.52 -2.81
C TYR A 176 4.47 -0.63 -4.03
N VAL A 177 3.23 -0.16 -4.17
CA VAL A 177 2.87 0.81 -5.22
C VAL A 177 3.67 2.10 -5.06
N MET A 178 3.83 2.61 -3.83
CA MET A 178 4.62 3.82 -3.57
C MET A 178 6.12 3.62 -3.84
N LEU A 179 6.68 2.44 -3.55
CA LEU A 179 8.06 2.10 -3.90
C LEU A 179 8.28 2.08 -5.42
N ALA A 180 7.35 1.48 -6.15
CA ALA A 180 7.39 1.42 -7.61
C ALA A 180 7.24 2.81 -8.23
N LEU A 181 6.30 3.63 -7.72
CA LEU A 181 6.11 5.02 -8.14
C LEU A 181 7.37 5.85 -7.91
N ARG A 182 8.01 5.75 -6.73
CA ARG A 182 9.29 6.43 -6.48
C ARG A 182 10.36 6.03 -7.51
N SER A 183 10.48 4.74 -7.84
CA SER A 183 11.46 4.27 -8.84
C SER A 183 11.22 4.93 -10.20
N ARG A 184 9.96 4.90 -10.67
CA ARG A 184 9.55 5.50 -11.95
C ARG A 184 9.81 7.00 -11.99
N LEU A 185 9.55 7.72 -10.90
CA LEU A 185 9.80 9.16 -10.78
C LEU A 185 11.30 9.49 -10.77
N ARG A 186 12.12 8.66 -10.10
CA ARG A 186 13.58 8.78 -10.17
C ARG A 186 14.07 8.60 -11.60
N GLU A 187 13.64 7.54 -12.27
CA GLU A 187 14.02 7.22 -13.65
C GLU A 187 13.61 8.33 -14.64
N SER A 188 12.47 8.98 -14.40
CA SER A 188 12.04 10.11 -15.22
C SER A 188 12.80 11.39 -14.93
N GLY A 189 13.57 11.49 -13.84
CA GLY A 189 14.21 12.73 -13.38
C GLY A 189 13.26 13.71 -12.68
N TRP A 190 12.08 13.24 -12.23
CA TRP A 190 11.04 14.04 -11.59
C TRP A 190 11.56 14.88 -10.42
N PHE A 191 12.28 14.25 -9.49
CA PHE A 191 12.76 14.90 -8.27
C PHE A 191 13.66 16.10 -8.56
N ALA A 192 14.56 15.97 -9.54
CA ALA A 192 15.42 17.07 -9.99
C ALA A 192 14.60 18.22 -10.63
N ARG A 193 13.60 17.90 -11.47
CA ARG A 193 12.73 18.91 -12.09
C ARG A 193 11.87 19.67 -11.09
N GLN A 194 11.40 18.98 -10.06
CA GLN A 194 10.57 19.56 -9.00
C GLN A 194 11.37 20.22 -7.87
N GLY A 195 12.71 20.06 -7.86
CA GLY A 195 13.57 20.59 -6.80
C GLY A 195 13.31 19.94 -5.43
N ILE A 196 12.87 18.69 -5.41
CA ILE A 196 12.63 17.92 -4.18
C ILE A 196 13.65 16.79 -4.04
N ALA A 197 14.08 16.47 -2.82
CA ALA A 197 14.95 15.33 -2.59
C ALA A 197 14.20 14.01 -2.78
N GLU A 198 14.85 12.99 -3.35
CA GLU A 198 14.26 11.66 -3.45
C GLU A 198 13.97 11.11 -2.04
N PRO A 199 12.70 10.79 -1.70
CA PRO A 199 12.35 10.41 -0.34
C PRO A 199 12.74 8.97 0.00
N ASN A 200 13.26 8.78 1.22
CA ASN A 200 13.46 7.46 1.78
C ASN A 200 12.15 6.88 2.32
N LEU A 201 11.40 6.17 1.47
CA LEU A 201 10.13 5.55 1.86
C LEU A 201 10.29 4.46 2.93
N ALA A 202 11.51 3.96 3.20
CA ALA A 202 11.71 3.02 4.29
C ALA A 202 11.36 3.62 5.66
N GLU A 203 11.31 4.95 5.79
CA GLU A 203 10.83 5.63 7.00
C GLU A 203 9.36 5.36 7.33
N LEU A 204 8.56 4.91 6.36
CA LEU A 204 7.13 4.60 6.54
C LEU A 204 6.88 3.15 6.97
N LEU A 205 7.96 2.34 7.13
CA LEU A 205 7.83 0.91 7.44
C LEU A 205 7.27 0.64 8.84
N ASP A 206 7.30 1.61 9.75
CA ASP A 206 6.65 1.52 11.05
C ASP A 206 5.12 1.41 10.91
N LEU A 207 4.50 2.24 10.07
CA LEU A 207 3.08 2.16 9.71
C LEU A 207 2.77 0.85 9.00
N VAL A 208 3.62 0.43 8.05
CA VAL A 208 3.46 -0.85 7.34
C VAL A 208 3.48 -2.03 8.32
N ALA A 209 4.38 -2.03 9.30
CA ALA A 209 4.42 -3.09 10.31
C ALA A 209 3.21 -3.06 11.23
N LEU A 210 2.71 -1.87 11.61
CA LEU A 210 1.52 -1.74 12.44
C LEU A 210 0.29 -2.34 11.75
N GLY A 211 -0.01 -1.92 10.51
CA GLY A 211 -1.15 -2.45 9.75
C GLY A 211 -1.02 -3.95 9.51
N SER A 212 0.14 -4.40 9.04
CA SER A 212 0.37 -5.83 8.78
C SER A 212 0.20 -6.73 10.01
N VAL A 213 0.58 -6.26 11.21
CA VAL A 213 0.38 -7.02 12.44
C VAL A 213 -1.07 -6.96 12.91
N ALA A 214 -1.72 -5.80 12.76
CA ALA A 214 -3.10 -5.61 13.20
C ALA A 214 -4.11 -6.40 12.35
N ASP A 215 -3.80 -6.60 11.06
CA ASP A 215 -4.60 -7.40 10.12
C ASP A 215 -4.44 -8.92 10.32
N VAL A 216 -3.51 -9.33 11.19
CA VAL A 216 -3.29 -10.76 11.56
C VAL A 216 -2.98 -11.65 10.35
N VAL A 217 -2.45 -11.07 9.26
CA VAL A 217 -2.02 -11.84 8.10
C VAL A 217 -0.87 -12.78 8.45
N PRO A 218 -0.78 -13.95 7.79
CA PRO A 218 0.38 -14.81 7.95
C PRO A 218 1.69 -14.08 7.66
N LEU A 219 2.67 -14.22 8.56
CA LEU A 219 4.03 -13.71 8.37
C LEU A 219 4.83 -14.66 7.47
N ASP A 220 4.45 -14.69 6.19
CA ASP A 220 5.26 -15.27 5.13
C ASP A 220 6.64 -14.55 5.04
N ALA A 221 7.53 -15.06 4.19
CA ALA A 221 8.89 -14.51 4.12
C ALA A 221 8.92 -12.99 3.85
N ASN A 222 8.02 -12.49 2.99
CA ASN A 222 7.98 -11.08 2.59
C ASN A 222 7.41 -10.21 3.71
N ASN A 223 6.26 -10.59 4.26
CA ASN A 223 5.64 -9.89 5.39
C ASN A 223 6.54 -9.84 6.61
N ARG A 224 7.26 -10.93 6.88
CA ARG A 224 8.23 -10.99 7.98
C ARG A 224 9.35 -9.97 7.83
N ILE A 225 9.82 -9.72 6.60
CA ILE A 225 10.83 -8.68 6.33
C ILE A 225 10.23 -7.30 6.63
N LEU A 226 9.06 -6.98 6.07
CA LEU A 226 8.38 -5.70 6.28
C LEU A 226 8.13 -5.42 7.77
N VAL A 227 7.52 -6.38 8.48
CA VAL A 227 7.22 -6.28 9.91
C VAL A 227 8.49 -6.16 10.73
N HIS A 228 9.52 -6.98 10.46
CA HIS A 228 10.79 -6.89 11.19
C HIS A 228 11.43 -5.51 11.03
N GLN A 229 11.50 -5.00 9.80
CA GLN A 229 12.09 -3.71 9.49
C GLN A 229 11.32 -2.54 10.09
N GLY A 230 9.99 -2.61 10.10
CA GLY A 230 9.14 -1.61 10.76
C GLY A 230 9.25 -1.63 12.28
N LEU A 231 9.21 -2.81 12.91
CA LEU A 231 9.42 -2.94 14.36
C LEU A 231 10.77 -2.39 14.80
N MET A 232 11.83 -2.56 14.00
CA MET A 232 13.11 -1.97 14.31
C MET A 232 13.08 -0.44 14.32
N ARG A 233 12.31 0.17 13.41
CA ARG A 233 12.13 1.63 13.37
C ARG A 233 11.29 2.14 14.52
N ILE A 234 10.23 1.42 14.91
CA ILE A 234 9.42 1.77 16.08
C ILE A 234 10.30 1.81 17.34
N ARG A 235 11.12 0.78 17.55
CA ARG A 235 12.06 0.71 18.68
C ARG A 235 13.05 1.86 18.69
N PHE A 236 13.58 2.22 17.51
CA PHE A 236 14.49 3.34 17.38
C PHE A 236 13.83 4.68 17.72
N HIS A 237 12.61 4.94 17.20
CA HIS A 237 11.88 6.18 17.51
C HIS A 237 11.54 6.32 19.00
N ILE A 238 11.19 5.22 19.67
CA ILE A 238 10.95 5.20 21.12
C ILE A 238 12.25 5.54 21.87
N GLN A 239 13.38 4.94 21.47
CA GLN A 239 14.68 5.19 22.10
C GLN A 239 15.15 6.64 21.92
N VAL A 240 14.94 7.25 20.75
CA VAL A 240 15.28 8.65 20.50
C VAL A 240 14.41 9.60 21.33
N ARG A 241 13.10 9.33 21.49
CA ARG A 241 12.22 10.15 22.35
C ARG A 241 12.62 10.07 23.83
N CYS A 242 12.89 8.87 24.35
CA CYS A 242 13.32 8.72 25.76
C CYS A 242 14.69 9.36 26.06
N LEU A 243 15.55 9.58 25.05
CA LEU A 243 16.83 10.28 25.20
C LEU A 243 16.70 11.80 24.98
N GLY A 244 15.61 12.27 24.37
CA GLY A 244 15.33 13.68 24.10
C GLY A 244 14.57 14.40 25.22
N ASP A 245 13.82 13.68 26.05
CA ASP A 245 13.06 14.24 27.19
C ASP A 245 13.91 14.41 28.47
N GLY A 246 15.24 14.46 28.32
CA GLY A 246 16.22 14.46 29.42
C GLY A 246 17.27 15.58 29.38
N LEU A 247 17.00 16.71 28.71
CA LEU A 247 17.81 17.93 28.75
C LEU A 247 16.94 19.19 28.83
#